data_AF-A0A818JTL5-F1
#
_entry.id   AF-A0A818JTL5-F1
#
_cell.length_a   1.000
_cell.length_b   1.000
_cell.length_c   1.000
_cell.angle_alpha   90.00
_cell.angle_beta   90.00
_cell.angle_gamma   90.00
#
_symmetry.space_group_name_H-M   'P 1'
#
loop_
_entity.id
_entity.type
_entity.pdbx_description
1 polymer ?
#
loop_
_entity_poly.entity_id
_entity_poly.type
_entity_poly.pdbx_seq_one_letter_code
_entity_poly.pdbx_strand_id
1 'polypeptide(L)'
;MTETLLSIPLNVLDLRDNDFFMFIGQFCSQDVVEYLKLLGVRSVDSLLGIDDIFLPLQEDYLELIDVKKKLAFRRSDGSYVIKIGVQYDINELTKNLRNVLISKGQMTNDLGNEKELILKPEVFQQHPFLKRLIDFYNSLSQNPDSTNENFLHRFLDNLLSNLPTAKSRYRYQEDVLDFALCLFISAGRNAYEFLRINIPGALPSLTTIQTKLAKEGLRALEGEFRYNDMIKYMSTVNSKFAFCAEDCTTAERKIIYDSRSNSFVGFSPPLDEYGIPRMKYFQTDSIEDLQCWFEQEDISKLLNLYMVQPINSNDQKISPYALAAYGTNGKYTSFDIIRRWFKVFEESSSQGIRIIGYSTDADAKYLLGMRLVSGFFATLLNSPISKHSLLLTTDIPKSWSWFFLPRQQLFLCMQDAIHICTKLRNRLLSTSAVIMMGDGLVSIDYLLQLIELRSKFHWMTEMNYKVIQRYELRNNSNSLTLFQVTQKVLPGTRSVTRFSYYYQVVEVAITFLIEYSGICK
;
A
#
# COMPACT_ATOMS: atom_id res chain seq x y z
N MET A 1 -55.02 -5.55 14.71
CA MET A 1 -55.18 -6.66 15.68
C MET A 1 -53.88 -6.76 16.44
N THR A 2 -53.91 -6.45 17.74
CA THR A 2 -52.75 -6.51 18.62
C THR A 2 -52.33 -7.98 18.78
N GLU A 3 -51.25 -8.37 18.12
CA GLU A 3 -50.57 -9.63 18.39
C GLU A 3 -50.06 -9.59 19.83
N THR A 4 -50.77 -10.27 20.72
CA THR A 4 -50.26 -10.65 22.03
C THR A 4 -49.02 -11.52 21.80
N LEU A 5 -47.83 -10.96 22.00
CA LEU A 5 -46.60 -11.72 22.18
C LEU A 5 -46.86 -12.81 23.23
N LEU A 6 -46.88 -14.07 22.81
CA LEU A 6 -47.01 -15.23 23.68
C LEU A 6 -45.85 -15.23 24.67
N SER A 7 -46.12 -14.87 25.92
CA SER A 7 -45.14 -14.83 26.99
C SER A 7 -44.78 -16.24 27.43
N ILE A 8 -43.48 -16.56 27.50
CA ILE A 8 -43.01 -17.84 28.01
C ILE A 8 -43.34 -17.94 29.52
N PRO A 9 -44.00 -19.03 29.98
CA PRO A 9 -44.40 -19.17 31.36
C PRO A 9 -43.18 -19.34 32.29
N LEU A 10 -43.27 -18.83 33.52
CA LEU A 10 -42.18 -18.86 34.49
C LEU A 10 -41.73 -20.27 34.88
N ASN A 11 -42.62 -21.26 34.79
CA ASN A 11 -42.36 -22.68 35.06
C ASN A 11 -42.03 -23.49 33.80
N VAL A 12 -41.66 -22.84 32.69
CA VAL A 12 -41.41 -23.54 31.40
C VAL A 12 -40.37 -24.66 31.51
N LEU A 13 -39.37 -24.50 32.39
CA LEU A 13 -38.31 -25.48 32.61
C LEU A 13 -38.79 -26.75 33.33
N ASP A 14 -39.91 -26.66 34.06
CA ASP A 14 -40.48 -27.76 34.81
C ASP A 14 -41.48 -28.58 33.97
N LEU A 15 -41.82 -28.11 32.76
CA LEU A 15 -42.78 -28.79 31.89
C LEU A 15 -42.21 -30.13 31.40
N ARG A 16 -43.03 -31.17 31.49
CA ARG A 16 -42.70 -32.53 31.06
C ARG A 16 -43.86 -33.14 30.27
N ASP A 17 -43.54 -34.05 29.36
CA ASP A 17 -44.47 -34.83 28.55
C ASP A 17 -45.60 -33.97 27.94
N ASN A 18 -46.86 -34.21 28.32
CA ASN A 18 -48.01 -33.54 27.72
C ASN A 18 -48.01 -32.02 27.93
N ASP A 19 -47.59 -31.54 29.11
CA ASP A 19 -47.55 -30.11 29.39
C ASP A 19 -46.45 -29.42 28.57
N PHE A 20 -45.34 -30.12 28.35
CA PHE A 20 -44.30 -29.68 27.41
C PHE A 20 -44.84 -29.62 25.98
N PHE A 21 -45.52 -30.67 25.50
CA PHE A 21 -46.07 -30.69 24.14
C PHE A 21 -47.16 -29.64 23.91
N MET A 22 -48.01 -29.36 24.90
CA MET A 22 -48.99 -28.27 24.83
C MET A 22 -48.30 -26.91 24.71
N PHE A 23 -47.23 -26.71 25.47
CA PHE A 23 -46.42 -25.49 25.36
C PHE A 23 -45.77 -25.36 23.98
N ILE A 24 -45.11 -26.41 23.46
CA ILE A 24 -44.53 -26.36 22.11
C ILE A 24 -45.60 -26.05 21.05
N GLY A 25 -46.80 -26.62 21.18
CA GLY A 25 -47.92 -26.36 20.25
C GLY A 25 -48.45 -24.92 20.24
N GLN A 26 -48.05 -24.09 21.21
CA GLN A 26 -48.36 -22.64 21.19
C GLN A 26 -47.40 -21.85 20.29
N PHE A 27 -46.20 -22.39 20.02
CA PHE A 27 -45.13 -21.70 19.29
C PHE A 27 -44.80 -22.36 17.94
N CYS A 28 -45.06 -23.66 17.81
CA CYS A 28 -44.76 -24.46 16.63
C CYS A 28 -46.02 -25.15 16.11
N SER A 29 -45.97 -25.64 14.87
CA SER A 29 -47.08 -26.41 14.30
C SER A 29 -47.27 -27.77 15.00
N GLN A 30 -48.48 -28.34 14.89
CA GLN A 30 -48.78 -29.65 15.45
C GLN A 30 -47.89 -30.77 14.87
N ASP A 31 -47.40 -30.60 13.65
CA ASP A 31 -46.47 -31.53 13.01
C ASP A 31 -45.11 -31.54 13.70
N VAL A 32 -44.66 -30.40 14.24
CA VAL A 32 -43.44 -30.33 15.08
C VAL A 32 -43.66 -31.04 16.41
N VAL A 33 -44.83 -30.86 17.03
CA VAL A 33 -45.18 -31.57 18.28
C VAL A 33 -45.18 -33.09 18.07
N GLU A 34 -45.76 -33.56 16.97
CA GLU A 34 -45.75 -34.98 16.57
C GLU A 34 -44.32 -35.48 16.37
N TYR A 35 -43.48 -34.69 15.72
CA TYR A 35 -42.06 -35.01 15.53
C TYR A 35 -41.29 -35.16 16.84
N LEU A 36 -41.44 -34.20 17.76
CA LEU A 36 -40.77 -34.26 19.06
C LEU A 36 -41.21 -35.48 19.89
N LYS A 37 -42.48 -35.87 19.79
CA LYS A 37 -42.99 -37.11 20.40
C LYS A 37 -42.30 -38.34 19.86
N LEU A 38 -42.12 -38.43 18.54
CA LEU A 38 -41.41 -39.55 17.89
C LEU A 38 -39.93 -39.60 18.28
N LEU A 39 -39.29 -38.44 18.46
CA LEU A 39 -37.91 -38.35 18.94
C LEU A 39 -37.75 -38.61 20.45
N GLY A 40 -38.84 -38.74 21.20
CA GLY A 40 -38.80 -38.89 22.65
C GLY A 40 -38.35 -37.63 23.40
N VAL A 41 -38.41 -36.46 22.76
CA VAL A 41 -38.09 -35.16 23.38
C VAL A 41 -39.29 -34.72 24.22
N ARG A 42 -39.17 -34.84 25.54
CA ARG A 42 -40.30 -34.70 26.50
C ARG A 42 -40.14 -33.52 27.46
N SER A 43 -39.13 -32.70 27.28
CA SER A 43 -38.81 -31.59 28.18
C SER A 43 -37.99 -30.51 27.47
N VAL A 44 -37.93 -29.32 28.08
CA VAL A 44 -37.06 -28.23 27.62
C VAL A 44 -35.59 -28.65 27.66
N ASP A 45 -35.15 -29.34 28.72
CA ASP A 45 -33.77 -29.80 28.85
C ASP A 45 -33.38 -30.77 27.73
N SER A 46 -34.26 -31.72 27.42
CA SER A 46 -34.04 -32.66 26.30
C SER A 46 -34.06 -31.97 24.92
N LEU A 47 -34.83 -30.89 24.77
CA LEU A 47 -34.88 -30.13 23.52
C LEU A 47 -33.59 -29.32 23.32
N LEU A 48 -33.12 -28.66 24.38
CA LEU A 48 -31.94 -27.80 24.34
C LEU A 48 -30.62 -28.58 24.29
N GLY A 49 -30.62 -29.84 24.74
CA GLY A 49 -29.47 -30.74 24.69
C GLY A 49 -29.26 -31.43 23.33
N ILE A 50 -30.07 -31.14 22.31
CA ILE A 50 -29.92 -31.67 20.96
C ILE A 50 -29.35 -30.57 20.05
N ASP A 51 -28.20 -30.83 19.43
CA ASP A 51 -27.50 -29.85 18.58
C ASP A 51 -28.23 -29.58 17.25
N ASP A 52 -28.71 -30.64 16.59
CA ASP A 52 -29.53 -30.55 15.38
C ASP A 52 -30.74 -31.48 15.49
N ILE A 53 -31.88 -30.89 15.85
CA ILE A 53 -33.11 -31.66 16.04
C ILE A 53 -33.67 -32.22 14.74
N PHE A 54 -33.23 -31.76 13.58
CA PHE A 54 -33.72 -32.24 12.29
C PHE A 54 -32.82 -33.32 11.66
N LEU A 55 -31.69 -33.64 12.27
CA LEU A 55 -30.78 -34.68 11.77
C LEU A 55 -31.49 -36.03 11.51
N PRO A 56 -32.39 -36.52 12.40
CA PRO A 56 -33.12 -37.77 12.14
C PRO A 56 -34.04 -37.73 10.90
N LEU A 57 -34.46 -36.55 10.42
CA LEU A 57 -35.24 -36.43 9.18
C LEU A 57 -34.39 -36.59 7.93
N GLN A 58 -33.06 -36.57 8.03
CA GLN A 58 -32.18 -36.82 6.90
C GLN A 58 -32.04 -38.33 6.63
N GLU A 59 -32.25 -39.15 7.65
CA GLU A 59 -32.20 -40.61 7.59
C GLU A 59 -33.53 -41.23 7.15
N ASP A 60 -33.49 -42.50 6.74
CA ASP A 60 -34.64 -43.25 6.21
C ASP A 60 -35.27 -44.16 7.28
N TYR A 61 -35.84 -43.55 8.32
CA TYR A 61 -36.64 -44.25 9.33
C TYR A 61 -38.10 -44.38 8.87
N LEU A 62 -38.65 -45.59 8.96
CA LEU A 62 -40.04 -45.89 8.54
C LEU A 62 -41.05 -45.07 9.34
N GLU A 63 -40.79 -44.89 10.63
CA GLU A 63 -41.63 -44.17 11.59
C GLU A 63 -41.68 -42.67 11.33
N LEU A 64 -40.71 -42.12 10.60
CA LEU A 64 -40.61 -40.69 10.30
C LEU A 64 -41.14 -40.31 8.92
N ILE A 65 -41.50 -41.27 8.06
CA ILE A 65 -41.89 -41.01 6.65
C ILE A 65 -43.01 -39.98 6.54
N ASP A 66 -44.05 -40.11 7.36
CA ASP A 66 -45.22 -39.24 7.26
C ASP A 66 -44.95 -37.84 7.83
N VAL A 67 -44.21 -37.74 8.93
CA VAL A 67 -43.77 -36.45 9.50
C VAL A 67 -42.76 -35.74 8.57
N LYS A 68 -41.87 -36.50 7.93
CA LYS A 68 -40.88 -36.00 6.95
C LYS A 68 -41.56 -35.35 5.74
N LYS A 69 -42.69 -35.88 5.26
CA LYS A 69 -43.50 -35.23 4.20
C LYS A 69 -44.16 -33.93 4.66
N LYS A 70 -44.50 -33.81 5.94
CA LYS A 70 -45.14 -32.61 6.50
C LYS A 70 -44.11 -31.50 6.80
N LEU A 71 -42.94 -31.85 7.32
CA LEU A 71 -41.93 -30.89 7.76
C LEU A 71 -40.89 -30.52 6.69
N ALA A 72 -40.76 -31.30 5.61
CA ALA A 72 -39.74 -31.09 4.59
C ALA A 72 -40.29 -31.09 3.16
N PHE A 73 -39.57 -30.47 2.24
CA PHE A 73 -39.76 -30.60 0.79
C PHE A 73 -38.88 -31.73 0.26
N ARG A 74 -39.46 -32.64 -0.54
CA ARG A 74 -38.71 -33.64 -1.28
C ARG A 74 -38.15 -33.02 -2.57
N ARG A 75 -36.84 -33.13 -2.78
CA ARG A 75 -36.15 -32.73 -4.00
C ARG A 75 -36.27 -33.79 -5.08
N SER A 76 -36.01 -33.39 -6.32
CA SER A 76 -36.02 -34.27 -7.50
C SER A 76 -34.98 -35.39 -7.42
N ASP A 77 -33.89 -35.18 -6.68
CA ASP A 77 -32.84 -36.18 -6.40
C ASP A 77 -33.21 -37.17 -5.28
N GLY A 78 -34.41 -37.03 -4.70
CA GLY A 78 -34.89 -37.87 -3.59
C GLY A 78 -34.51 -37.37 -2.20
N SER A 79 -33.64 -36.36 -2.07
CA SER A 79 -33.26 -35.76 -0.78
C SER A 79 -34.39 -34.89 -0.21
N TYR A 80 -34.32 -34.57 1.08
CA TYR A 80 -35.31 -33.73 1.77
C TYR A 80 -34.68 -32.45 2.30
N VAL A 81 -35.42 -31.34 2.25
CA VAL A 81 -35.03 -30.04 2.80
C VAL A 81 -36.11 -29.55 3.75
N ILE A 82 -35.76 -29.30 5.01
CA ILE A 82 -36.71 -28.81 6.02
C ILE A 82 -37.35 -27.49 5.56
N LYS A 83 -38.66 -27.35 5.77
CA LYS A 83 -39.39 -26.11 5.47
C LYS A 83 -38.82 -24.97 6.33
N ILE A 84 -38.46 -23.86 5.69
CA ILE A 84 -37.78 -22.73 6.36
C ILE A 84 -38.59 -22.20 7.55
N GLY A 85 -39.92 -22.15 7.46
CA GLY A 85 -40.78 -21.72 8.59
C GLY A 85 -40.64 -22.64 9.81
N VAL A 86 -40.64 -23.96 9.61
CA VAL A 86 -40.45 -24.93 10.68
C VAL A 86 -39.10 -24.76 11.36
N GLN A 87 -38.04 -24.54 10.58
CA GLN A 87 -36.70 -24.30 11.11
C GLN A 87 -36.63 -22.99 11.89
N TYR A 88 -37.29 -21.94 11.41
CA TYR A 88 -37.37 -20.65 12.09
C TYR A 88 -38.10 -20.76 13.44
N ASP A 89 -39.27 -21.40 13.46
CA ASP A 89 -40.10 -21.52 14.67
C ASP A 89 -39.36 -22.23 15.81
N ILE A 90 -38.69 -23.36 15.51
CA ILE A 90 -37.92 -24.10 16.51
C ILE A 90 -36.68 -23.31 16.97
N ASN A 91 -35.98 -22.64 16.05
CA ASN A 91 -34.78 -21.88 16.39
C ASN A 91 -35.12 -20.68 17.29
N GLU A 92 -36.19 -19.96 16.99
CA GLU A 92 -36.63 -18.81 17.79
C GLU A 92 -37.13 -19.25 19.16
N LEU A 93 -37.86 -20.38 19.24
CA LEU A 93 -38.27 -20.98 20.51
C LEU A 93 -37.05 -21.40 21.37
N THR A 94 -36.10 -22.11 20.76
CA THR A 94 -34.86 -22.58 21.42
C THR A 94 -34.06 -21.40 21.98
N LYS A 95 -33.93 -20.33 21.20
CA LYS A 95 -33.28 -19.08 21.61
C LYS A 95 -33.98 -18.44 22.81
N ASN A 96 -35.31 -18.36 22.77
CA ASN A 96 -36.06 -17.77 23.87
C ASN A 96 -35.99 -18.62 25.15
N LEU A 97 -35.98 -19.95 25.05
CA LEU A 97 -35.79 -20.86 26.18
C LEU A 97 -34.38 -20.73 26.80
N ARG A 98 -33.33 -20.57 25.98
CA ARG A 98 -31.97 -20.30 26.46
C ARG A 98 -31.87 -18.97 27.21
N ASN A 99 -32.55 -17.92 26.72
CA ASN A 99 -32.61 -16.64 27.43
C ASN A 99 -33.26 -16.77 28.82
N VAL A 100 -34.28 -17.62 28.96
CA VAL A 100 -34.91 -17.91 30.26
C VAL A 100 -33.92 -18.62 31.20
N LEU A 101 -33.13 -19.59 30.71
CA LEU A 101 -32.09 -20.26 31.51
C LEU A 101 -31.00 -19.31 32.00
N ILE A 102 -30.54 -18.40 31.13
CA ILE A 102 -29.56 -17.37 31.48
C ILE A 102 -30.12 -16.44 32.55
N SER A 103 -31.39 -16.00 32.41
CA SER A 103 -32.03 -15.11 33.39
C SER A 103 -32.21 -15.72 34.78
N LYS A 104 -32.24 -17.06 34.88
CA LYS A 104 -32.36 -17.81 36.14
C LYS A 104 -31.01 -18.24 36.74
N GLY A 105 -29.88 -17.89 36.12
CA GLY A 105 -28.55 -18.23 36.61
C GLY A 105 -28.20 -19.72 36.53
N GLN A 106 -28.92 -20.49 35.70
CA GLN A 106 -28.69 -21.94 35.51
C GLN A 106 -27.78 -22.25 34.30
N MET A 107 -27.37 -21.22 33.54
CA MET A 107 -26.29 -21.27 32.56
C MET A 107 -25.35 -20.08 32.76
N THR A 108 -24.04 -20.30 32.74
CA THR A 108 -23.03 -19.23 32.60
C THR A 108 -23.11 -18.61 31.22
N ASN A 109 -22.69 -17.34 31.07
CA ASN A 109 -22.59 -16.62 29.80
C ASN A 109 -21.48 -17.19 28.88
N ASP A 110 -21.36 -18.51 28.76
CA ASP A 110 -20.49 -19.20 27.79
C ASP A 110 -21.20 -19.37 26.44
N LEU A 111 -21.93 -18.34 26.01
CA LEU A 111 -22.48 -18.24 24.65
C LEU A 111 -21.65 -17.24 23.84
N GLY A 112 -20.38 -17.60 23.73
CA GLY A 112 -19.41 -17.09 22.77
C GLY A 112 -18.22 -18.04 22.74
N ASN A 113 -18.17 -18.93 21.73
CA ASN A 113 -17.01 -19.72 21.33
C ASN A 113 -16.79 -21.13 21.93
N GLU A 114 -17.82 -21.97 21.94
CA GLU A 114 -17.60 -23.40 21.62
C GLU A 114 -18.38 -23.77 20.35
N LYS A 115 -17.94 -23.21 19.22
CA LYS A 115 -17.88 -24.06 18.03
C LYS A 115 -16.69 -24.96 18.26
N GLU A 116 -16.91 -26.14 18.83
CA GLU A 116 -15.99 -27.23 18.58
C GLU A 116 -15.98 -27.40 17.05
N LEU A 117 -14.96 -26.82 16.41
CA LEU A 117 -14.77 -26.96 14.99
C LEU A 117 -14.43 -28.42 14.75
N ILE A 118 -15.45 -29.23 14.45
CA ILE A 118 -15.27 -30.59 13.94
C ILE A 118 -14.75 -30.45 12.50
N LEU A 119 -13.50 -30.01 12.39
CA LEU A 119 -12.73 -30.05 11.16
C LEU A 119 -12.44 -31.51 10.87
N LYS A 120 -12.84 -31.98 9.69
CA LYS A 120 -12.63 -33.37 9.31
C LYS A 120 -11.15 -33.73 9.43
N PRO A 121 -10.79 -34.89 10.03
CA PRO A 121 -9.41 -35.33 10.19
C PRO A 121 -8.58 -35.30 8.90
N GLU A 122 -9.23 -35.49 7.75
CA GLU A 122 -8.59 -35.41 6.43
C GLU A 122 -7.97 -34.05 6.11
N VAL A 123 -8.56 -32.94 6.61
CA VAL A 123 -8.06 -31.58 6.36
C VAL A 123 -6.71 -31.36 7.05
N PHE A 124 -6.54 -31.88 8.26
CA PHE A 124 -5.30 -31.77 9.01
C PHE A 124 -4.17 -32.66 8.49
N GLN A 125 -4.51 -33.78 7.85
CA GLN A 125 -3.53 -34.62 7.16
C GLN A 125 -2.97 -33.95 5.89
N GLN A 126 -3.79 -33.17 5.19
CA GLN A 126 -3.39 -32.45 3.97
C GLN A 126 -2.68 -31.12 4.25
N HIS A 127 -2.90 -30.51 5.43
CA HIS A 127 -2.35 -29.20 5.79
C HIS A 127 -1.70 -29.20 7.19
N PRO A 128 -0.47 -29.71 7.33
CA PRO A 128 0.22 -29.83 8.62
C PRO A 128 0.48 -28.48 9.32
N PHE A 129 0.64 -27.40 8.53
CA PHE A 129 0.85 -26.06 9.05
C PHE A 129 -0.42 -25.50 9.70
N LEU A 130 -1.58 -25.75 9.08
CA LEU A 130 -2.88 -25.36 9.62
C LEU A 130 -3.14 -26.00 10.98
N LYS A 131 -2.77 -27.27 11.15
CA LYS A 131 -2.87 -27.98 12.43
C LYS A 131 -2.07 -27.27 13.53
N ARG A 132 -0.78 -27.00 13.30
CA ARG A 132 0.08 -26.32 14.29
C ARG A 132 -0.45 -24.93 14.67
N LEU A 133 -1.06 -24.24 13.72
CA LEU A 133 -1.55 -22.88 13.89
C LEU A 133 -2.84 -22.85 14.75
N ILE A 134 -3.71 -23.87 14.59
CA ILE A 134 -4.88 -24.09 15.44
C ILE A 134 -4.46 -24.58 16.83
N ASP A 135 -3.48 -25.49 16.92
CA ASP A 135 -2.94 -25.96 18.20
C ASP A 135 -2.35 -24.78 19.01
N PHE A 136 -1.62 -23.88 18.32
CA PHE A 136 -1.12 -22.64 18.91
C PHE A 136 -2.25 -21.71 19.38
N TYR A 137 -3.30 -21.54 18.59
CA TYR A 137 -4.47 -20.73 18.98
C TYR A 137 -5.14 -21.24 20.25
N ASN A 138 -5.40 -22.54 20.31
CA ASN A 138 -6.04 -23.18 21.47
C ASN A 138 -5.17 -23.10 22.73
N SER A 139 -3.85 -22.94 22.58
CA SER A 139 -2.95 -22.70 23.71
C SER A 139 -2.95 -21.25 24.20
N LEU A 140 -3.30 -20.29 23.34
CA LEU A 140 -3.39 -18.86 23.68
C LEU A 140 -4.70 -18.50 24.37
N SER A 141 -5.82 -19.11 23.97
CA SER A 141 -7.15 -18.85 24.55
C SER A 141 -7.27 -19.23 26.03
N GLN A 142 -6.30 -19.96 26.60
CA GLN A 142 -6.24 -20.29 28.02
C GLN A 142 -5.57 -19.22 28.90
N ASN A 143 -5.09 -18.10 28.33
CA ASN A 143 -4.48 -16.98 29.07
C ASN A 143 -5.15 -15.63 28.72
N PRO A 144 -6.10 -15.13 29.55
CA PRO A 144 -6.95 -13.99 29.20
C PRO A 144 -6.32 -12.59 29.35
N ASP A 145 -5.05 -12.47 29.76
CA ASP A 145 -4.44 -11.17 30.14
C ASP A 145 -3.67 -10.43 29.04
N SER A 146 -3.66 -10.89 27.78
CA SER A 146 -2.94 -10.21 26.69
C SER A 146 -3.87 -9.32 25.84
N THR A 147 -3.99 -8.04 26.23
CA THR A 147 -4.70 -6.98 25.47
C THR A 147 -4.13 -6.67 24.07
N ASN A 148 -3.22 -7.49 23.52
CA ASN A 148 -2.48 -7.20 22.29
C ASN A 148 -2.80 -8.09 21.08
N GLU A 149 -3.78 -9.01 21.14
CA GLU A 149 -4.01 -9.97 20.04
C GLU A 149 -5.31 -9.76 19.24
N ASN A 150 -5.88 -8.55 19.22
CA ASN A 150 -7.16 -8.30 18.54
C ASN A 150 -7.18 -8.69 17.05
N PHE A 151 -6.07 -8.57 16.31
CA PHE A 151 -6.06 -8.97 14.89
C PHE A 151 -5.86 -10.48 14.71
N LEU A 152 -4.95 -11.09 15.48
CA LEU A 152 -4.66 -12.51 15.34
C LEU A 152 -5.90 -13.35 15.67
N HIS A 153 -6.62 -13.02 16.75
CA HIS A 153 -7.91 -13.62 17.05
C HIS A 153 -8.91 -13.48 15.90
N ARG A 154 -9.10 -12.27 15.37
CA ARG A 154 -10.03 -12.03 14.23
C ARG A 154 -9.63 -12.78 12.97
N PHE A 155 -8.33 -12.88 12.68
CA PHE A 155 -7.79 -13.64 11.57
C PHE A 155 -8.09 -15.14 11.70
N LEU A 156 -7.87 -15.67 12.91
CA LEU A 156 -8.11 -17.09 13.23
C LEU A 156 -9.60 -17.41 13.23
N ASP A 157 -10.43 -16.55 13.81
CA ASP A 157 -11.89 -16.68 13.76
C ASP A 157 -12.40 -16.65 12.31
N ASN A 158 -11.84 -15.78 11.46
CA ASN A 158 -12.21 -15.73 10.05
C ASN A 158 -11.83 -17.04 9.32
N LEU A 159 -10.61 -17.54 9.53
CA LEU A 159 -10.15 -18.82 9.00
C LEU A 159 -11.06 -19.97 9.45
N LEU A 160 -11.32 -20.09 10.75
CA LEU A 160 -12.15 -21.12 11.33
C LEU A 160 -13.60 -21.03 10.81
N SER A 161 -14.13 -19.82 10.61
CA SER A 161 -15.46 -19.65 10.01
C SER A 161 -15.54 -20.12 8.54
N ASN A 162 -14.44 -20.02 7.79
CA ASN A 162 -14.37 -20.36 6.38
C ASN A 162 -14.13 -21.85 6.14
N LEU A 163 -13.28 -22.51 6.94
CA LEU A 163 -12.90 -23.91 6.76
C LEU A 163 -14.07 -24.90 6.57
N PRO A 164 -15.19 -24.85 7.32
CA PRO A 164 -16.30 -25.78 7.14
C PRO A 164 -17.14 -25.48 5.88
N THR A 165 -16.95 -24.34 5.23
CA THR A 165 -17.74 -23.92 4.07
C THR A 165 -17.08 -24.29 2.75
N ALA A 166 -17.87 -24.35 1.67
CA ALA A 166 -17.32 -24.51 0.33
C ALA A 166 -16.46 -23.27 -0.05
N LYS A 167 -15.37 -23.48 -0.81
CA LYS A 167 -14.46 -22.41 -1.25
C LYS A 167 -15.16 -21.21 -1.91
N SER A 168 -16.30 -21.44 -2.59
CA SER A 168 -17.10 -20.40 -3.23
C SER A 168 -17.86 -19.50 -2.24
N ARG A 169 -17.92 -19.87 -0.96
CA ARG A 169 -18.65 -19.18 0.11
C ARG A 169 -17.74 -18.54 1.15
N TYR A 170 -16.42 -18.60 0.97
CA TYR A 170 -15.48 -17.96 1.89
C TYR A 170 -15.77 -16.46 1.99
N ARG A 171 -15.83 -15.95 3.22
CA ARG A 171 -16.05 -14.53 3.52
C ARG A 171 -14.93 -14.04 4.42
N TYR A 172 -14.41 -12.88 4.08
CA TYR A 172 -13.29 -12.26 4.79
C TYR A 172 -13.76 -10.97 5.42
N GLN A 173 -13.38 -10.75 6.68
CA GLN A 173 -13.52 -9.47 7.36
C GLN A 173 -12.57 -8.44 6.73
N GLU A 174 -12.87 -7.14 6.87
CA GLU A 174 -12.09 -6.10 6.18
C GLU A 174 -10.65 -5.99 6.66
N ASP A 175 -10.38 -6.20 7.94
CA ASP A 175 -9.02 -6.27 8.49
C ASP A 175 -8.20 -7.42 7.90
N VAL A 176 -8.81 -8.59 7.69
CA VAL A 176 -8.17 -9.73 7.00
C VAL A 176 -7.92 -9.39 5.53
N LEU A 177 -8.84 -8.69 4.87
CA LEU A 177 -8.67 -8.23 3.50
C LEU A 177 -7.54 -7.19 3.39
N ASP A 178 -7.44 -6.25 4.33
CA ASP A 178 -6.38 -5.24 4.39
C ASP A 178 -5.02 -5.89 4.65
N PHE A 179 -4.95 -6.83 5.60
CA PHE A 179 -3.75 -7.63 5.85
C PHE A 179 -3.32 -8.41 4.61
N ALA A 180 -4.27 -9.10 3.95
CA ALA A 180 -3.99 -9.87 2.75
C ALA A 180 -3.50 -8.97 1.60
N LEU A 181 -4.05 -7.77 1.47
CA LEU A 181 -3.61 -6.77 0.51
C LEU A 181 -2.17 -6.30 0.80
N CYS A 182 -1.87 -5.95 2.06
CA CYS A 182 -0.52 -5.57 2.49
C CYS A 182 0.49 -6.69 2.25
N LEU A 183 0.12 -7.93 2.55
CA LEU A 183 0.94 -9.11 2.32
C LEU A 183 1.20 -9.32 0.82
N PHE A 184 0.17 -9.18 -0.02
CA PHE A 184 0.28 -9.28 -1.47
C PHE A 184 1.24 -8.22 -2.05
N ILE A 185 1.12 -6.97 -1.59
CA ILE A 185 1.98 -5.86 -2.04
C ILE A 185 3.43 -6.05 -1.57
N SER A 186 3.63 -6.42 -0.30
CA SER A 186 4.95 -6.45 0.33
C SER A 186 5.74 -7.72 0.02
N ALA A 187 5.09 -8.89 0.04
CA ALA A 187 5.74 -10.19 -0.20
C ALA A 187 5.67 -10.63 -1.67
N GLY A 188 4.79 -10.01 -2.47
CA GLY A 188 4.58 -10.33 -3.87
C GLY A 188 3.67 -11.54 -4.10
N ARG A 189 3.25 -11.70 -5.36
CA ARG A 189 2.26 -12.71 -5.79
C ARG A 189 2.64 -14.15 -5.41
N ASN A 190 3.90 -14.53 -5.57
CA ASN A 190 4.33 -15.91 -5.37
C ASN A 190 4.28 -16.31 -3.89
N ALA A 191 4.78 -15.44 -3.00
CA ALA A 191 4.71 -15.67 -1.56
C ALA A 191 3.26 -15.66 -1.06
N TYR A 192 2.45 -14.73 -1.56
CA TYR A 192 1.03 -14.66 -1.25
C TYR A 192 0.28 -15.94 -1.65
N GLU A 193 0.43 -16.40 -2.89
CA GLU A 193 -0.23 -17.63 -3.36
C GLU A 193 0.26 -18.86 -2.62
N PHE A 194 1.56 -18.93 -2.31
CA PHE A 194 2.11 -20.01 -1.49
C PHE A 194 1.40 -20.08 -0.13
N LEU A 195 1.28 -18.96 0.59
CA LEU A 195 0.59 -18.93 1.87
C LEU A 195 -0.90 -19.26 1.74
N ARG A 196 -1.58 -18.70 0.72
CA ARG A 196 -3.01 -18.94 0.47
C ARG A 196 -3.33 -20.41 0.21
N ILE A 197 -2.49 -21.11 -0.55
CA ILE A 197 -2.68 -22.53 -0.89
C ILE A 197 -2.41 -23.43 0.33
N ASN A 198 -1.40 -23.09 1.14
CA ASN A 198 -1.00 -23.88 2.30
C ASN A 198 -1.88 -23.64 3.54
N ILE A 199 -2.64 -22.54 3.59
CA ILE A 199 -3.58 -22.22 4.67
C ILE A 199 -4.97 -21.95 4.07
N PRO A 200 -5.72 -22.99 3.66
CA PRO A 200 -7.02 -22.83 3.02
C PRO A 200 -8.01 -22.04 3.90
N GLY A 201 -8.71 -21.07 3.31
CA GLY A 201 -9.72 -20.27 4.01
C GLY A 201 -9.17 -19.09 4.83
N ALA A 202 -7.84 -18.97 4.97
CA ALA A 202 -7.20 -17.85 5.67
C ALA A 202 -7.06 -16.60 4.80
N LEU A 203 -6.72 -16.77 3.52
CA LEU A 203 -6.42 -15.67 2.61
C LEU A 203 -7.35 -15.66 1.38
N PRO A 204 -7.82 -14.48 0.96
CA PRO A 204 -8.71 -14.32 -0.18
C PRO A 204 -8.03 -14.68 -1.51
N SER A 205 -8.84 -14.97 -2.53
CA SER A 205 -8.34 -15.25 -3.89
C SER A 205 -7.70 -14.01 -4.53
N LEU A 206 -6.84 -14.22 -5.53
CA LEU A 206 -6.27 -13.11 -6.32
C LEU A 206 -7.35 -12.22 -6.94
N THR A 207 -8.46 -12.80 -7.40
CA THR A 207 -9.59 -12.03 -7.93
C THR A 207 -10.16 -11.10 -6.87
N THR A 208 -10.33 -11.58 -5.64
CA THR A 208 -10.84 -10.77 -4.52
C THR A 208 -9.87 -9.64 -4.17
N ILE A 209 -8.56 -9.93 -4.14
CA ILE A 209 -7.51 -8.91 -3.94
C ILE A 209 -7.53 -7.87 -5.05
N GLN A 210 -7.63 -8.29 -6.32
CA GLN A 210 -7.71 -7.37 -7.47
C GLN A 210 -8.98 -6.52 -7.45
N THR A 211 -10.11 -7.09 -7.04
CA THR A 211 -11.36 -6.34 -6.86
C THR A 211 -11.23 -5.32 -5.73
N LYS A 212 -10.61 -5.69 -4.60
CA LYS A 212 -10.34 -4.74 -3.51
C LYS A 212 -9.40 -3.62 -3.96
N LEU A 213 -8.27 -3.96 -4.61
CA LEU A 213 -7.37 -2.97 -5.22
C LEU A 213 -8.10 -1.98 -6.13
N ALA A 214 -9.02 -2.49 -6.96
CA ALA A 214 -9.82 -1.64 -7.85
C ALA A 214 -10.82 -0.76 -7.08
N LYS A 215 -11.44 -1.29 -6.02
CA LYS A 215 -12.43 -0.58 -5.18
C LYS A 215 -11.79 0.53 -4.35
N GLU A 216 -10.58 0.30 -3.82
CA GLU A 216 -9.82 1.29 -3.04
C GLU A 216 -9.29 2.47 -3.87
N GLY A 217 -9.58 2.52 -5.18
CA GLY A 217 -9.14 3.62 -6.05
C GLY A 217 -7.62 3.69 -6.20
N LEU A 218 -6.90 2.59 -5.94
CA LEU A 218 -5.44 2.52 -6.00
C LEU A 218 -4.89 2.47 -7.43
N ARG A 219 -5.76 2.46 -8.45
CA ARG A 219 -5.35 2.47 -9.85
C ARG A 219 -5.10 3.90 -10.32
N ALA A 220 -3.83 4.24 -10.52
CA ALA A 220 -3.45 5.47 -11.21
C ALA A 220 -3.74 5.36 -12.71
N LEU A 221 -4.33 6.40 -13.29
CA LEU A 221 -4.47 6.54 -14.73
C LEU A 221 -3.23 7.23 -15.32
N GLU A 222 -2.86 6.87 -16.55
CA GLU A 222 -1.76 7.53 -17.25
C GLU A 222 -2.05 9.02 -17.44
N GLY A 223 -1.09 9.86 -17.01
CA GLY A 223 -1.16 11.31 -17.16
C GLY A 223 -2.12 12.01 -16.19
N GLU A 224 -2.76 11.29 -15.28
CA GLU A 224 -3.61 11.89 -14.26
C GLU A 224 -2.79 12.50 -13.13
N PHE A 225 -3.01 13.79 -12.85
CA PHE A 225 -2.47 14.48 -11.69
C PHE A 225 -3.48 14.42 -10.53
N ARG A 226 -3.20 13.55 -9.55
CA ARG A 226 -4.13 13.16 -8.48
C ARG A 226 -4.16 14.15 -7.30
N TYR A 227 -4.49 15.41 -7.57
CA TYR A 227 -4.49 16.47 -6.55
C TYR A 227 -5.42 16.18 -5.37
N ASN A 228 -6.63 15.67 -5.62
CA ASN A 228 -7.61 15.37 -4.56
C ASN A 228 -7.09 14.32 -3.56
N ASP A 229 -6.43 13.28 -4.07
CA ASP A 229 -5.87 12.23 -3.23
C ASP A 229 -4.59 12.68 -2.54
N MET A 230 -3.78 13.52 -3.20
CA MET A 230 -2.66 14.21 -2.58
C MET A 230 -3.12 15.04 -1.37
N ILE A 231 -4.25 15.77 -1.44
CA ILE A 231 -4.76 16.56 -0.32
C ILE A 231 -5.16 15.68 0.87
N LYS A 232 -5.87 14.58 0.60
CA LYS A 232 -6.22 13.61 1.64
C LYS A 232 -4.95 13.08 2.31
N TYR A 233 -3.94 12.73 1.52
CA TYR A 233 -2.65 12.25 2.01
C TYR A 233 -1.91 13.32 2.84
N MET A 234 -1.83 14.55 2.36
CA MET A 234 -1.20 15.66 3.09
C MET A 234 -1.89 15.94 4.43
N SER A 235 -3.21 15.75 4.47
CA SER A 235 -4.02 15.88 5.69
C SER A 235 -3.74 14.77 6.69
N THR A 236 -3.57 13.51 6.25
CA THR A 236 -3.25 12.38 7.15
C THR A 236 -1.87 12.51 7.77
N VAL A 237 -0.90 13.07 7.03
CA VAL A 237 0.46 13.32 7.54
C VAL A 237 0.62 14.69 8.21
N ASN A 238 -0.48 15.44 8.32
CA ASN A 238 -0.55 16.78 8.91
C ASN A 238 0.52 17.75 8.38
N SER A 239 0.64 17.84 7.05
CA SER A 239 1.58 18.76 6.40
C SER A 239 0.86 19.69 5.43
N LYS A 240 1.30 20.95 5.41
CA LYS A 240 0.85 21.98 4.46
C LYS A 240 1.96 22.39 3.49
N PHE A 241 3.15 21.83 3.63
CA PHE A 241 4.32 22.18 2.85
C PHE A 241 4.86 20.93 2.17
N ALA A 242 5.24 21.04 0.90
CA ALA A 242 5.80 19.91 0.18
C ALA A 242 6.94 20.32 -0.75
N PHE A 243 7.80 19.36 -1.04
CA PHE A 243 8.77 19.43 -2.12
C PHE A 243 8.34 18.48 -3.22
N CYS A 244 8.47 18.89 -4.47
CA CYS A 244 8.18 18.03 -5.60
C CYS A 244 9.47 17.43 -6.16
N ALA A 245 9.44 16.17 -6.60
CA ALA A 245 10.51 15.55 -7.33
C ALA A 245 9.99 15.04 -8.67
N GLU A 246 10.74 15.29 -9.74
CA GLU A 246 10.39 14.87 -11.10
C GLU A 246 11.59 14.15 -11.74
N ASP A 247 11.36 12.93 -12.21
CA ASP A 247 12.37 12.13 -12.89
C ASP A 247 11.76 11.16 -13.90
N CYS A 248 12.59 10.68 -14.84
CA CYS A 248 12.22 9.70 -15.85
C CYS A 248 12.96 8.39 -15.63
N THR A 249 12.22 7.28 -15.61
CA THR A 249 12.80 5.93 -15.68
C THR A 249 12.54 5.29 -17.04
N THR A 250 13.31 4.27 -17.41
CA THR A 250 13.08 3.54 -18.66
C THR A 250 11.83 2.67 -18.54
N ALA A 251 10.95 2.73 -19.53
CA ALA A 251 9.74 1.93 -19.60
C ALA A 251 9.87 0.77 -20.61
N GLU A 252 9.16 -0.33 -20.36
CA GLU A 252 8.99 -1.37 -21.36
C GLU A 252 8.19 -0.82 -22.55
N ARG A 253 8.71 -1.01 -23.77
CA ARG A 253 8.10 -0.48 -25.00
C ARG A 253 6.95 -1.36 -25.45
N LYS A 254 5.81 -1.23 -24.77
CA LYS A 254 4.63 -2.04 -25.02
C LYS A 254 3.37 -1.18 -24.98
N ILE A 255 2.52 -1.39 -25.99
CA ILE A 255 1.19 -0.81 -26.03
C ILE A 255 0.22 -1.83 -25.41
N ILE A 256 -0.60 -1.38 -24.46
CA ILE A 256 -1.57 -2.20 -23.75
C ILE A 256 -2.95 -1.55 -23.88
N TYR A 257 -3.95 -2.35 -24.26
CA TYR A 257 -5.34 -1.91 -24.25
C TYR A 257 -5.93 -2.02 -22.84
N ASP A 258 -6.50 -0.93 -22.34
CA ASP A 258 -7.29 -0.90 -21.12
C ASP A 258 -8.79 -0.94 -21.47
N SER A 259 -9.39 -2.12 -21.31
CA SER A 259 -10.80 -2.34 -21.63
C SER A 259 -11.77 -1.55 -20.75
N ARG A 260 -11.34 -1.04 -19.59
CA ARG A 260 -12.23 -0.27 -18.69
C ARG A 260 -12.41 1.18 -19.15
N SER A 261 -11.35 1.80 -19.63
CA SER A 261 -11.36 3.18 -20.15
C SER A 261 -11.51 3.22 -21.67
N ASN A 262 -11.53 2.06 -22.33
CA ASN A 262 -11.46 1.92 -23.77
C ASN A 262 -10.31 2.73 -24.38
N SER A 263 -9.13 2.62 -23.79
CA SER A 263 -7.97 3.42 -24.17
C SER A 263 -6.71 2.58 -24.32
N PHE A 264 -5.76 3.08 -25.11
CA PHE A 264 -4.45 2.47 -25.28
C PHE A 264 -3.41 3.20 -24.42
N VAL A 265 -2.63 2.42 -23.66
CA VAL A 265 -1.55 2.91 -22.78
C VAL A 265 -0.21 2.47 -23.36
N GLY A 266 0.79 3.34 -23.31
CA GLY A 266 2.16 3.04 -23.78
C GLY A 266 2.63 3.86 -24.98
N PHE A 267 1.75 4.63 -25.61
CA PHE A 267 2.14 5.75 -26.47
C PHE A 267 2.59 6.95 -25.62
N SER A 268 3.26 7.91 -26.24
CA SER A 268 3.61 9.19 -25.59
C SER A 268 2.48 10.19 -25.75
N PRO A 269 1.65 10.46 -24.73
CA PRO A 269 0.58 11.44 -24.84
C PRO A 269 1.14 12.84 -25.15
N PRO A 270 0.47 13.60 -26.04
CA PRO A 270 0.85 14.98 -26.28
C PRO A 270 0.63 15.81 -25.02
N LEU A 271 1.48 16.82 -24.84
CA LEU A 271 1.34 17.77 -23.75
C LEU A 271 0.31 18.85 -24.10
N ASP A 272 -0.39 19.34 -23.09
CA ASP A 272 -1.25 20.51 -23.18
C ASP A 272 -0.44 21.82 -23.08
N GLU A 273 -1.14 22.96 -23.06
CA GLU A 273 -0.54 24.28 -22.93
C GLU A 273 0.17 24.53 -21.59
N TYR A 274 -0.10 23.69 -20.58
CA TYR A 274 0.54 23.71 -19.26
C TYR A 274 1.70 22.71 -19.17
N GLY A 275 2.05 22.03 -20.27
CA GLY A 275 3.07 21.00 -20.27
C GLY A 275 2.65 19.71 -19.55
N ILE A 276 1.36 19.50 -19.28
CA ILE A 276 0.80 18.29 -18.67
C ILE A 276 0.32 17.34 -19.78
N PRO A 277 0.50 16.01 -19.65
CA PRO A 277 -0.03 15.04 -20.61
C PRO A 277 -1.56 15.13 -20.71
N ARG A 278 -2.08 15.13 -21.94
CA ARG A 278 -3.54 15.07 -22.16
C ARG A 278 -4.07 13.70 -21.75
N MET A 279 -4.84 13.68 -20.67
CA MET A 279 -5.49 12.45 -20.19
C MET A 279 -6.40 11.85 -21.25
N LYS A 280 -6.39 10.51 -21.35
CA LYS A 280 -7.26 9.73 -22.24
C LYS A 280 -7.16 10.14 -23.72
N TYR A 281 -6.02 10.69 -24.15
CA TYR A 281 -5.81 11.09 -25.54
C TYR A 281 -5.97 9.90 -26.52
N PHE A 282 -5.50 8.72 -26.12
CA PHE A 282 -5.61 7.48 -26.91
C PHE A 282 -6.87 6.67 -26.59
N GLN A 283 -7.99 7.34 -26.34
CA GLN A 283 -9.32 6.74 -26.22
C GLN A 283 -10.06 6.93 -27.53
N THR A 284 -10.50 5.85 -28.18
CA THR A 284 -11.26 5.92 -29.43
C THR A 284 -12.15 4.70 -29.62
N ASP A 285 -13.23 4.89 -30.37
CA ASP A 285 -14.08 3.84 -30.93
C ASP A 285 -13.82 3.64 -32.44
N SER A 286 -12.90 4.41 -33.04
CA SER A 286 -12.53 4.36 -34.46
C SER A 286 -11.28 3.53 -34.72
N ILE A 287 -11.36 2.64 -35.71
CA ILE A 287 -10.22 1.85 -36.18
C ILE A 287 -9.24 2.72 -36.95
N GLU A 288 -9.73 3.76 -37.63
CA GLU A 288 -8.92 4.71 -38.39
C GLU A 288 -8.01 5.54 -37.47
N ASP A 289 -8.54 6.04 -36.36
CA ASP A 289 -7.75 6.72 -35.32
C ASP A 289 -6.67 5.78 -34.76
N LEU A 290 -7.05 4.53 -34.49
CA LEU A 290 -6.12 3.52 -34.01
C LEU A 290 -4.99 3.26 -35.00
N GLN A 291 -5.31 3.07 -36.29
CA GLN A 291 -4.31 2.90 -37.35
C GLN A 291 -3.37 4.10 -37.41
N CYS A 292 -3.93 5.32 -37.39
CA CYS A 292 -3.17 6.56 -37.38
C CYS A 292 -2.15 6.61 -36.23
N TRP A 293 -2.56 6.25 -35.01
CA TRP A 293 -1.65 6.26 -33.86
C TRP A 293 -0.53 5.23 -33.98
N PHE A 294 -0.82 4.02 -34.45
CA PHE A 294 0.20 2.99 -34.64
C PHE A 294 1.22 3.34 -35.74
N GLU A 295 0.85 4.20 -36.69
CA GLU A 295 1.74 4.66 -37.76
C GLU A 295 2.53 5.92 -37.38
N GLN A 296 1.93 6.83 -36.62
CA GLN A 296 2.45 8.20 -36.44
C GLN A 296 2.97 8.50 -35.04
N GLU A 297 2.47 7.81 -34.02
CA GLU A 297 2.77 8.15 -32.62
C GLU A 297 3.97 7.36 -32.09
N ASP A 298 4.79 8.04 -31.29
CA ASP A 298 5.94 7.39 -30.65
C ASP A 298 5.48 6.49 -29.50
N ILE A 299 5.98 5.25 -29.49
CA ILE A 299 5.92 4.40 -28.30
C ILE A 299 6.81 5.02 -27.21
N SER A 300 6.24 5.17 -26.02
CA SER A 300 6.92 5.71 -24.85
C SER A 300 8.14 4.86 -24.49
N LYS A 301 9.29 5.52 -24.38
CA LYS A 301 10.57 4.90 -24.01
C LYS A 301 10.89 5.15 -22.53
N LEU A 302 10.29 6.18 -21.97
CA LEU A 302 10.49 6.63 -20.61
C LEU A 302 9.12 6.72 -19.92
N LEU A 303 9.11 6.48 -18.62
CA LEU A 303 8.02 6.79 -17.72
C LEU A 303 8.46 8.00 -16.88
N ASN A 304 7.80 9.13 -17.05
CA ASN A 304 7.98 10.28 -16.17
C ASN A 304 7.16 10.07 -14.90
N LEU A 305 7.77 10.29 -13.74
CA LEU A 305 7.18 10.19 -12.42
C LEU A 305 7.25 11.54 -11.72
N TYR A 306 6.11 11.95 -11.18
CA TYR A 306 5.97 13.16 -10.39
C TYR A 306 5.63 12.81 -8.95
N MET A 307 6.56 13.07 -8.03
CA MET A 307 6.43 12.74 -6.62
C MET A 307 6.30 14.00 -5.77
N VAL A 308 5.54 13.92 -4.69
CA VAL A 308 5.32 15.00 -3.72
C VAL A 308 5.77 14.49 -2.36
N GLN A 309 6.86 15.05 -1.84
CA GLN A 309 7.40 14.75 -0.53
C GLN A 309 6.87 15.76 0.48
N PRO A 310 6.05 15.34 1.47
CA PRO A 310 5.63 16.21 2.55
C PRO A 310 6.82 16.69 3.37
N ILE A 311 6.79 17.96 3.76
CA ILE A 311 7.74 18.56 4.70
C ILE A 311 7.01 18.70 6.04
N ASN A 312 7.48 17.99 7.06
CA ASN A 312 6.92 18.05 8.41
C ASN A 312 8.03 18.44 9.40
N SER A 313 7.69 19.22 10.42
CA SER A 313 8.59 19.63 11.50
C SER A 313 8.96 18.50 12.45
N ASN A 314 8.23 17.38 12.43
CA ASN A 314 8.32 16.35 13.46
C ASN A 314 9.38 15.26 13.19
N ASP A 315 10.31 15.47 12.23
CA ASP A 315 11.35 14.51 11.82
C ASP A 315 10.85 13.08 11.52
N GLN A 316 9.54 12.92 11.32
CA GLN A 316 8.96 11.64 10.95
C GLN A 316 9.27 11.37 9.47
N LYS A 317 9.82 10.19 9.22
CA LYS A 317 10.03 9.71 7.87
C LYS A 317 8.68 9.43 7.21
N ILE A 318 8.26 10.35 6.37
CA ILE A 318 6.99 10.29 5.63
C ILE A 318 7.30 9.88 4.19
N SER A 319 6.58 8.88 3.68
CA SER A 319 6.74 8.44 2.29
C SER A 319 6.33 9.54 1.30
N PRO A 320 6.96 9.63 0.13
CA PRO A 320 6.48 10.53 -0.92
C PRO A 320 5.17 10.01 -1.53
N TYR A 321 4.33 10.93 -1.98
CA TYR A 321 3.10 10.65 -2.70
C TYR A 321 3.31 10.74 -4.21
N ALA A 322 2.91 9.72 -4.96
CA ALA A 322 2.96 9.74 -6.42
C ALA A 322 1.79 10.56 -6.99
N LEU A 323 2.08 11.79 -7.43
CA LEU A 323 1.09 12.71 -7.97
C LEU A 323 0.64 12.32 -9.38
N ALA A 324 1.60 11.95 -10.23
CA ALA A 324 1.34 11.58 -11.62
C ALA A 324 2.42 10.64 -12.16
N ALA A 325 2.03 9.82 -13.15
CA ALA A 325 2.92 8.96 -13.91
C ALA A 325 2.44 8.88 -15.37
N TYR A 326 3.35 9.02 -16.34
CA TYR A 326 2.98 8.92 -17.75
C TYR A 326 4.16 8.62 -18.68
N GLY A 327 3.84 7.96 -19.80
CA GLY A 327 4.81 7.68 -20.85
C GLY A 327 5.31 8.94 -21.54
N THR A 328 6.59 8.96 -21.90
CA THR A 328 7.18 10.03 -22.70
C THR A 328 8.29 9.53 -23.61
N ASN A 329 8.47 10.22 -24.73
CA ASN A 329 9.58 10.06 -25.66
C ASN A 329 10.72 11.04 -25.36
N GLY A 330 10.59 11.86 -24.31
CA GLY A 330 11.57 12.86 -23.89
C GLY A 330 11.64 14.09 -24.81
N LYS A 331 10.72 14.29 -25.76
CA LYS A 331 10.77 15.43 -26.71
C LYS A 331 10.24 16.76 -26.14
N TYR A 332 9.90 16.81 -24.85
CA TYR A 332 9.48 18.05 -24.19
C TYR A 332 10.62 19.07 -24.05
N THR A 333 10.24 20.34 -23.91
CA THR A 333 11.15 21.48 -23.79
C THR A 333 11.25 21.96 -22.33
N SER A 334 12.23 22.82 -22.05
CA SER A 334 12.33 23.48 -20.73
C SER A 334 11.10 24.33 -20.40
N PHE A 335 10.42 24.88 -21.41
CA PHE A 335 9.20 25.66 -21.18
C PHE A 335 8.03 24.78 -20.74
N ASP A 336 7.90 23.57 -21.29
CA ASP A 336 6.87 22.62 -20.88
C ASP A 336 7.07 22.21 -19.40
N ILE A 337 8.33 22.02 -19.00
CA ILE A 337 8.70 21.74 -17.60
C ILE A 337 8.29 22.89 -16.68
N ILE A 338 8.66 24.14 -17.03
CA ILE A 338 8.31 25.32 -16.22
C ILE A 338 6.80 25.50 -16.10
N ARG A 339 6.07 25.34 -17.21
CA ARG A 339 4.60 25.44 -17.23
C ARG A 339 3.97 24.39 -16.32
N ARG A 340 4.49 23.15 -16.35
CA ARG A 340 4.04 22.05 -15.50
C ARG A 340 4.27 22.34 -14.03
N TRP A 341 5.47 22.80 -13.67
CA TRP A 341 5.79 23.21 -12.29
C TRP A 341 4.86 24.30 -11.82
N PHE A 342 4.67 25.35 -12.62
CA PHE A 342 3.76 26.43 -12.27
C PHE A 342 2.31 25.93 -12.09
N LYS A 343 1.82 25.05 -12.98
CA LYS A 343 0.49 24.46 -12.86
C LYS A 343 0.34 23.61 -11.59
N VAL A 344 1.31 22.76 -11.27
CA VAL A 344 1.32 21.96 -10.03
C VAL A 344 1.33 22.86 -8.80
N PHE A 345 2.12 23.93 -8.83
CA PHE A 345 2.19 24.93 -7.76
C PHE A 345 0.82 25.59 -7.53
N GLU A 346 0.18 26.11 -8.59
CA GLU A 346 -1.10 26.80 -8.50
C GLU A 346 -2.22 25.87 -8.00
N GLU A 347 -2.34 24.68 -8.59
CA GLU A 347 -3.35 23.69 -8.19
C GLU A 347 -3.18 23.28 -6.73
N SER A 348 -1.95 22.99 -6.29
CA SER A 348 -1.66 22.66 -4.89
C SER A 348 -1.97 23.84 -3.97
N SER A 349 -1.59 25.05 -4.36
CA SER A 349 -1.78 26.26 -3.54
C SER A 349 -3.25 26.60 -3.37
N SER A 350 -4.07 26.42 -4.42
CA SER A 350 -5.53 26.61 -4.36
C SER A 350 -6.21 25.69 -3.34
N GLN A 351 -5.54 24.59 -3.00
CA GLN A 351 -6.00 23.55 -2.07
C GLN A 351 -5.32 23.68 -0.69
N GLY A 352 -4.64 24.79 -0.43
CA GLY A 352 -3.98 25.06 0.86
C GLY A 352 -2.65 24.33 1.07
N ILE A 353 -2.09 23.71 0.02
CA ILE A 353 -0.79 23.04 0.06
C ILE A 353 0.25 23.90 -0.63
N ARG A 354 1.29 24.28 0.11
CA ARG A 354 2.37 25.10 -0.40
C ARG A 354 3.52 24.23 -0.92
N ILE A 355 3.74 24.24 -2.23
CA ILE A 355 4.98 23.70 -2.81
C ILE A 355 6.13 24.68 -2.55
N ILE A 356 7.17 24.21 -1.89
CA ILE A 356 8.36 24.99 -1.52
C ILE A 356 9.43 24.92 -2.60
N GLY A 357 9.51 23.82 -3.34
CA GLY A 357 10.49 23.65 -4.41
C GLY A 357 10.33 22.38 -5.23
N TYR A 358 11.15 22.31 -6.28
CA TYR A 358 11.25 21.19 -7.21
C TYR A 358 12.67 20.63 -7.21
N SER A 359 12.77 19.30 -7.18
CA SER A 359 14.00 18.52 -7.29
C SER A 359 13.99 17.72 -8.57
N THR A 360 15.06 17.77 -9.37
CA THR A 360 15.16 16.98 -10.61
C THR A 360 16.58 16.48 -10.83
N ASP A 361 16.74 15.54 -11.77
CA ASP A 361 18.06 15.19 -12.31
C ASP A 361 18.67 16.38 -13.11
N ALA A 362 19.96 16.28 -13.39
CA ALA A 362 20.76 17.25 -14.09
C ALA A 362 20.73 17.09 -15.62
N ASP A 363 19.59 16.69 -16.20
CA ASP A 363 19.34 16.76 -17.64
C ASP A 363 19.30 18.23 -18.11
N ALA A 364 19.77 18.47 -19.33
CA ALA A 364 19.95 19.82 -19.86
C ALA A 364 18.65 20.64 -19.91
N LYS A 365 17.50 20.00 -20.16
CA LYS A 365 16.20 20.69 -20.26
C LYS A 365 15.73 21.16 -18.89
N TYR A 366 15.83 20.30 -17.89
CA TYR A 366 15.53 20.63 -16.49
C TYR A 366 16.46 21.71 -15.98
N LEU A 367 17.78 21.59 -16.22
CA LEU A 367 18.77 22.60 -15.87
C LEU A 367 18.45 23.97 -16.46
N LEU A 368 18.10 24.04 -17.75
CA LEU A 368 17.69 25.29 -18.37
C LEU A 368 16.39 25.82 -17.75
N GLY A 369 15.43 24.95 -17.42
CA GLY A 369 14.21 25.31 -16.71
C GLY A 369 14.48 25.95 -15.36
N MET A 370 15.33 25.31 -14.54
CA MET A 370 15.78 25.83 -13.24
C MET A 370 16.47 27.18 -13.38
N ARG A 371 17.36 27.34 -14.37
CA ARG A 371 18.05 28.61 -14.63
C ARG A 371 17.10 29.74 -14.98
N LEU A 372 16.10 29.46 -15.84
CA LEU A 372 15.10 30.44 -16.26
C LEU A 372 14.21 30.89 -15.09
N VAL A 373 13.79 29.95 -14.23
CA VAL A 373 12.92 30.26 -13.08
C VAL A 373 13.69 30.96 -11.96
N SER A 374 14.92 30.53 -11.68
CA SER A 374 15.77 31.14 -10.65
C SER A 374 16.46 32.43 -11.10
N GLY A 375 16.31 32.85 -12.36
CA GLY A 375 17.04 34.02 -12.87
C GLY A 375 18.56 33.83 -12.95
N PHE A 376 19.05 32.58 -12.88
CA PHE A 376 20.48 32.28 -12.84
C PHE A 376 21.09 32.26 -14.24
N PHE A 377 21.74 33.38 -14.60
CA PHE A 377 22.35 33.60 -15.92
C PHE A 377 21.39 33.43 -17.10
N ALA A 378 20.08 33.51 -16.85
CA ALA A 378 19.01 33.46 -17.84
C ALA A 378 17.76 34.14 -17.25
N THR A 379 16.97 34.82 -18.08
CA THR A 379 15.76 35.52 -17.63
C THR A 379 14.55 35.10 -18.43
N LEU A 380 13.48 34.72 -17.73
CA LEU A 380 12.18 34.46 -18.32
C LEU A 380 11.42 35.78 -18.50
N LEU A 381 11.43 36.32 -19.73
CA LEU A 381 10.75 37.58 -20.05
C LEU A 381 9.24 37.46 -19.79
N ASN A 382 8.63 38.50 -19.20
CA ASN A 382 7.20 38.59 -18.92
C ASN A 382 6.62 37.43 -18.09
N SER A 383 7.41 36.85 -17.17
CA SER A 383 6.95 35.73 -16.37
C SER A 383 6.04 36.16 -15.20
N PRO A 384 4.84 35.54 -15.05
CA PRO A 384 3.96 35.76 -13.89
C PRO A 384 4.62 35.33 -12.57
N ILE A 385 5.64 34.47 -12.62
CA ILE A 385 6.37 33.95 -11.45
C ILE A 385 6.95 35.08 -10.60
N SER A 386 7.50 36.11 -11.25
CA SER A 386 8.20 37.22 -10.57
C SER A 386 7.29 38.18 -9.79
N LYS A 387 5.98 38.13 -10.03
CA LYS A 387 4.97 39.03 -9.44
C LYS A 387 3.92 38.28 -8.63
N HIS A 388 4.13 36.99 -8.38
CA HIS A 388 3.15 36.15 -7.72
C HIS A 388 2.92 36.61 -6.26
N SER A 389 1.69 36.51 -5.76
CA SER A 389 1.35 36.97 -4.40
C SER A 389 2.03 36.16 -3.30
N LEU A 390 2.42 34.93 -3.62
CA LEU A 390 3.02 34.00 -2.68
C LEU A 390 4.53 33.82 -2.88
N LEU A 391 5.27 34.89 -3.19
CA LEU A 391 6.74 34.82 -3.28
C LEU A 391 7.36 34.50 -1.92
N LEU A 392 8.34 33.59 -1.91
CA LEU A 392 9.24 33.37 -0.78
C LEU A 392 10.28 34.49 -0.75
N THR A 393 10.53 35.01 0.45
CA THR A 393 11.65 35.93 0.68
C THR A 393 12.77 35.16 1.37
N THR A 394 13.93 35.12 0.74
CA THR A 394 15.13 34.48 1.28
C THR A 394 16.19 35.54 1.57
N ASP A 395 16.65 35.58 2.81
CA ASP A 395 17.75 36.45 3.22
C ASP A 395 19.07 35.67 3.18
N ILE A 396 19.95 36.05 2.24
CA ILE A 396 21.27 35.44 2.09
C ILE A 396 22.26 36.23 2.93
N PRO A 397 23.06 35.59 3.79
CA PRO A 397 24.11 36.26 4.53
C PRO A 397 25.04 37.03 3.58
N LYS A 398 25.37 38.28 3.89
CA LYS A 398 26.28 39.11 3.07
C LYS A 398 27.65 38.46 2.85
N SER A 399 28.06 37.58 3.76
CA SER A 399 29.31 36.80 3.68
C SER A 399 29.28 35.71 2.58
N TRP A 400 28.11 35.37 2.05
CA TRP A 400 27.94 34.35 1.01
C TRP A 400 27.91 34.98 -0.38
N SER A 401 28.86 35.86 -0.67
CA SER A 401 28.97 36.53 -1.99
C SER A 401 29.20 35.57 -3.16
N TRP A 402 29.54 34.31 -2.86
CA TRP A 402 29.73 33.22 -3.82
C TRP A 402 28.44 32.45 -4.12
N PHE A 403 27.37 32.62 -3.32
CA PHE A 403 26.12 31.91 -3.47
C PHE A 403 25.09 32.78 -4.20
N PHE A 404 24.55 32.28 -5.30
CA PHE A 404 23.49 32.96 -6.04
C PHE A 404 22.13 32.36 -5.68
N LEU A 405 21.24 33.22 -5.19
CA LEU A 405 19.82 32.95 -5.06
C LEU A 405 19.09 34.30 -5.07
N PRO A 406 18.05 34.52 -5.89
CA PRO A 406 17.30 35.76 -5.85
C PRO A 406 16.63 35.96 -4.49
N ARG A 407 16.53 37.21 -4.03
CA ARG A 407 15.85 37.52 -2.76
C ARG A 407 14.39 37.07 -2.75
N GLN A 408 13.72 37.18 -3.89
CA GLN A 408 12.32 36.79 -4.08
C GLN A 408 12.23 35.72 -5.15
N GLN A 409 11.55 34.63 -4.83
CA GLN A 409 11.32 33.53 -5.74
C GLN A 409 10.04 32.79 -5.38
N LEU A 410 9.37 32.19 -6.36
CA LEU A 410 8.12 31.48 -6.11
C LEU A 410 8.35 30.15 -5.39
N PHE A 411 9.38 29.43 -5.82
CA PHE A 411 9.77 28.14 -5.28
C PHE A 411 11.26 27.92 -5.53
N LEU A 412 11.87 27.03 -4.75
CA LEU A 412 13.27 26.66 -4.86
C LEU A 412 13.46 25.60 -5.96
N CYS A 413 14.62 25.62 -6.62
CA CYS A 413 15.04 24.55 -7.53
C CYS A 413 16.27 23.85 -6.94
N MET A 414 16.21 22.54 -6.80
CA MET A 414 17.30 21.71 -6.34
C MET A 414 17.61 20.64 -7.38
N GLN A 415 18.88 20.29 -7.50
CA GLN A 415 19.30 19.15 -8.30
C GLN A 415 19.56 17.97 -7.39
N ASP A 416 19.38 16.76 -7.91
CA ASP A 416 19.83 15.57 -7.22
C ASP A 416 21.34 15.61 -7.01
N ALA A 417 21.72 15.70 -5.73
CA ALA A 417 23.09 15.84 -5.31
C ALA A 417 23.92 14.55 -5.55
N ILE A 418 23.28 13.37 -5.62
CA ILE A 418 23.94 12.11 -6.02
C ILE A 418 24.42 12.21 -7.48
N HIS A 419 23.58 12.76 -8.35
CA HIS A 419 23.93 12.99 -9.75
C HIS A 419 25.02 14.05 -9.90
N ILE A 420 25.01 15.13 -9.10
CA ILE A 420 26.11 16.11 -9.05
C ILE A 420 27.43 15.42 -8.67
N CYS A 421 27.44 14.64 -7.58
CA CYS A 421 28.63 13.91 -7.14
C CYS A 421 29.17 12.97 -8.22
N THR A 422 28.27 12.25 -8.89
CA THR A 422 28.62 11.35 -9.99
C THR A 422 29.26 12.11 -11.16
N LYS A 423 28.71 13.28 -11.54
CA LYS A 423 29.28 14.13 -12.60
C LYS A 423 30.63 14.71 -12.21
N LEU A 424 30.80 15.19 -10.97
CA LEU A 424 32.08 15.69 -10.47
C LEU A 424 33.15 14.59 -10.46
N ARG A 425 32.79 13.38 -10.02
CA ARG A 425 33.66 12.20 -10.09
C ARG A 425 34.06 11.91 -11.54
N ASN A 426 33.09 11.80 -12.44
CA ASN A 426 33.37 11.49 -13.85
C ASN A 426 34.23 12.57 -14.51
N ARG A 427 34.05 13.85 -14.15
CA ARG A 427 34.88 14.97 -14.61
C ARG A 427 36.31 14.86 -14.08
N LEU A 428 36.50 14.49 -12.81
CA LEU A 428 37.84 14.30 -12.21
C LEU A 428 38.60 13.16 -12.88
N LEU A 429 37.90 12.09 -13.28
CA LEU A 429 38.47 10.92 -13.95
C LEU A 429 38.69 11.12 -15.45
N SER A 430 38.16 12.20 -16.03
CA SER A 430 38.16 12.40 -17.46
C SER A 430 39.44 13.06 -17.94
N THR A 431 40.06 12.50 -18.98
CA THR A 431 41.27 13.04 -19.61
C THR A 431 40.99 14.23 -20.55
N SER A 432 39.74 14.45 -20.93
CA SER A 432 39.32 15.54 -21.84
C SER A 432 38.94 16.83 -21.11
N ALA A 433 39.13 16.86 -19.78
CA ALA A 433 38.34 17.67 -18.89
C ALA A 433 39.17 18.20 -17.72
N VAL A 434 39.61 19.45 -17.82
CA VAL A 434 40.32 20.09 -16.71
C VAL A 434 39.32 20.61 -15.66
N ILE A 435 39.61 20.37 -14.38
CA ILE A 435 38.93 20.98 -13.24
C ILE A 435 39.88 21.99 -12.59
N MET A 436 39.46 23.25 -12.53
CA MET A 436 40.18 24.30 -11.80
C MET A 436 39.46 24.60 -10.49
N MET A 437 40.21 24.73 -9.41
CA MET A 437 39.71 25.23 -8.13
C MET A 437 40.58 26.37 -7.64
N GLY A 438 40.04 27.59 -7.73
CA GLY A 438 40.81 28.81 -7.57
C GLY A 438 41.84 28.95 -8.68
N ASP A 439 43.09 29.11 -8.28
CA ASP A 439 44.28 29.23 -9.14
C ASP A 439 44.95 27.88 -9.47
N GLY A 440 44.50 26.77 -8.88
CA GLY A 440 45.15 25.47 -9.05
C GLY A 440 44.31 24.43 -9.79
N LEU A 441 45.04 23.57 -10.49
CA LEU A 441 44.54 22.42 -11.23
C LEU A 441 44.22 21.25 -10.28
N VAL A 442 43.03 20.68 -10.43
CA VAL A 442 42.66 19.42 -9.78
C VAL A 442 42.90 18.28 -10.77
N SER A 443 43.82 17.37 -10.43
CA SER A 443 44.12 16.17 -11.21
C SER A 443 44.00 14.91 -10.36
N ILE A 444 43.60 13.81 -10.99
CA ILE A 444 43.64 12.46 -10.40
C ILE A 444 45.08 12.03 -10.07
N ASP A 445 46.10 12.58 -10.75
CA ASP A 445 47.50 12.22 -10.54
C ASP A 445 47.95 12.45 -9.10
N TYR A 446 47.42 13.49 -8.45
CA TYR A 446 47.70 13.77 -7.04
C TYR A 446 47.13 12.70 -6.12
N LEU A 447 45.97 12.11 -6.46
CA LEU A 447 45.39 10.98 -5.72
C LEU A 447 46.21 9.69 -5.94
N LEU A 448 46.67 9.45 -7.17
CA LEU A 448 47.53 8.31 -7.49
C LEU A 448 48.87 8.39 -6.76
N GLN A 449 49.50 9.57 -6.74
CA GLN A 449 50.73 9.82 -5.96
C GLN A 449 50.51 9.55 -4.46
N LEU A 450 49.36 9.91 -3.90
CA LEU A 450 49.03 9.64 -2.50
C LEU A 450 48.86 8.14 -2.21
N ILE A 451 48.27 7.39 -3.14
CA ILE A 451 48.15 5.93 -3.06
C ILE A 451 49.55 5.29 -3.09
N GLU A 452 50.42 5.73 -3.98
CA GLU A 452 51.81 5.25 -4.07
C GLU A 452 52.64 5.57 -2.82
N LEU A 453 52.47 6.78 -2.24
CA LEU A 453 53.23 7.25 -1.09
C LEU A 453 52.81 6.62 0.25
N ARG A 454 51.62 6.00 0.34
CA ARG A 454 51.07 5.48 1.61
C ARG A 454 50.49 4.07 1.44
N SER A 455 51.34 3.05 1.52
CA SER A 455 50.95 1.62 1.56
C SER A 455 50.21 1.17 2.84
N LYS A 456 49.96 2.07 3.81
CA LYS A 456 49.39 1.76 5.15
C LYS A 456 47.92 2.15 5.35
N PHE A 457 47.26 2.76 4.36
CA PHE A 457 45.81 2.94 4.43
C PHE A 457 45.13 1.74 3.78
N HIS A 458 44.77 0.73 4.58
CA HIS A 458 44.18 -0.54 4.11
C HIS A 458 42.98 -0.36 3.15
N TRP A 459 42.22 0.73 3.29
CA TRP A 459 41.09 1.07 2.42
C TRP A 459 41.46 1.76 1.09
N MET A 460 42.65 2.36 0.98
CA MET A 460 43.19 2.91 -0.27
C MET A 460 43.95 1.85 -1.08
N THR A 461 44.55 0.85 -0.44
CA THR A 461 45.24 -0.25 -1.12
C THR A 461 44.31 -1.17 -1.91
N GLU A 462 43.01 -1.18 -1.61
CA GLU A 462 41.98 -1.85 -2.44
C GLU A 462 41.39 -0.92 -3.53
N MET A 463 41.66 0.39 -3.48
CA MET A 463 41.28 1.34 -4.54
C MET A 463 42.19 1.20 -5.76
N ASN A 464 42.02 0.15 -6.55
CA ASN A 464 42.48 0.16 -7.93
C ASN A 464 41.65 1.20 -8.74
N TYR A 465 42.18 1.73 -9.84
CA TYR A 465 41.46 2.63 -10.76
C TYR A 465 40.03 2.12 -11.12
N LYS A 466 39.85 0.79 -11.17
CA LYS A 466 38.56 0.11 -11.37
C LYS A 466 37.57 0.24 -10.20
N VAL A 467 38.03 0.39 -8.96
CA VAL A 467 37.21 0.60 -7.75
C VAL A 467 36.81 2.07 -7.61
N ILE A 468 37.67 3.02 -8.03
CA ILE A 468 37.30 4.44 -8.12
C ILE A 468 36.19 4.66 -9.17
N GLN A 469 36.22 3.90 -10.28
CA GLN A 469 35.11 3.86 -11.25
C GLN A 469 33.82 3.25 -10.69
N ARG A 470 33.91 2.32 -9.73
CA ARG A 470 32.79 1.59 -9.11
C ARG A 470 32.38 2.13 -7.74
N TYR A 471 32.96 3.24 -7.27
CA TYR A 471 32.65 3.79 -5.96
C TYR A 471 31.22 4.33 -5.98
N GLU A 472 30.26 3.46 -5.65
CA GLU A 472 28.94 3.83 -5.19
C GLU A 472 29.15 4.57 -3.86
N LEU A 473 28.45 5.69 -3.68
CA LEU A 473 28.43 6.48 -2.44
C LEU A 473 27.85 5.64 -1.29
N ARG A 474 28.62 4.68 -0.76
CA ARG A 474 28.33 4.07 0.53
C ARG A 474 29.03 4.89 1.58
N ASN A 475 28.23 5.56 2.42
CA ASN A 475 28.59 6.24 3.66
C ASN A 475 29.85 5.64 4.29
N ASN A 476 31.01 6.23 4.00
CA ASN A 476 32.25 5.86 4.66
C ASN A 476 32.68 7.05 5.50
N SER A 477 32.45 6.92 6.81
CA SER A 477 32.76 7.85 7.91
C SER A 477 34.25 8.20 8.07
N ASN A 478 35.09 7.89 7.08
CA ASN A 478 36.54 8.01 7.12
C ASN A 478 37.11 9.07 6.14
N SER A 479 36.26 9.82 5.44
CA SER A 479 36.67 10.86 4.48
C SER A 479 37.49 11.99 5.13
N LEU A 480 37.19 12.36 6.39
CA LEU A 480 37.94 13.35 7.18
C LEU A 480 39.45 13.03 7.28
N THR A 481 39.79 11.74 7.29
CA THR A 481 41.17 11.25 7.39
C THR A 481 41.98 11.54 6.13
N LEU A 482 41.36 11.52 4.94
CA LEU A 482 42.02 11.82 3.66
C LEU A 482 42.36 13.32 3.54
N PHE A 483 41.48 14.19 4.05
CA PHE A 483 41.69 15.65 4.10
C PHE A 483 42.88 16.02 5.00
N GLN A 484 42.98 15.38 6.17
CA GLN A 484 44.09 15.62 7.10
C GLN A 484 45.44 15.07 6.60
N VAL A 485 45.41 14.01 5.78
CA VAL A 485 46.62 13.38 5.21
C VAL A 485 47.13 14.16 3.98
N THR A 486 46.24 14.62 3.09
CA THR A 486 46.61 15.42 1.90
C THR A 486 47.31 16.73 2.27
N GLN A 487 46.86 17.42 3.33
CA GLN A 487 47.50 18.66 3.81
C GLN A 487 48.92 18.44 4.38
N LYS A 488 49.22 17.26 4.92
CA LYS A 488 50.49 16.97 5.60
C LYS A 488 51.60 16.48 4.68
N VAL A 489 51.29 15.92 3.51
CA VAL A 489 52.25 15.11 2.73
C VAL A 489 52.71 15.76 1.42
N LEU A 490 51.94 16.66 0.81
CA LEU A 490 52.28 17.24 -0.50
C LEU A 490 52.13 18.78 -0.52
N PRO A 491 53.22 19.55 -0.46
CA PRO A 491 53.18 21.01 -0.65
C PRO A 491 52.87 21.31 -2.12
N GLY A 492 51.64 21.73 -2.41
CA GLY A 492 51.16 22.00 -3.78
C GLY A 492 49.73 21.51 -4.06
N THR A 493 49.17 20.69 -3.17
CA THR A 493 47.84 20.06 -3.34
C THR A 493 46.67 20.93 -2.86
N ARG A 494 46.86 22.21 -2.56
CA ARG A 494 45.81 23.09 -1.99
C ARG A 494 44.49 23.02 -2.77
N SER A 495 44.53 22.95 -4.10
CA SER A 495 43.33 22.84 -4.93
C SER A 495 42.69 21.46 -4.90
N VAL A 496 43.48 20.38 -4.78
CA VAL A 496 42.96 19.02 -4.58
C VAL A 496 42.40 18.86 -3.18
N THR A 497 43.04 19.43 -2.16
CA THR A 497 42.52 19.47 -0.78
C THR A 497 41.23 20.29 -0.70
N ARG A 498 41.15 21.44 -1.39
CA ARG A 498 39.91 22.20 -1.54
C ARG A 498 38.86 21.38 -2.27
N PHE A 499 39.23 20.65 -3.32
CA PHE A 499 38.32 19.78 -4.05
C PHE A 499 37.79 18.65 -3.18
N SER A 500 38.65 17.96 -2.44
CA SER A 500 38.25 16.93 -1.47
C SER A 500 37.38 17.52 -0.36
N TYR A 501 37.66 18.75 0.10
CA TYR A 501 36.81 19.44 1.08
C TYR A 501 35.44 19.81 0.50
N TYR A 502 35.36 20.34 -0.73
CA TYR A 502 34.09 20.64 -1.39
C TYR A 502 33.31 19.35 -1.70
N TYR A 503 33.99 18.31 -2.17
CA TYR A 503 33.40 16.99 -2.38
C TYR A 503 32.87 16.42 -1.06
N GLN A 504 33.61 16.57 0.05
CA GLN A 504 33.17 16.17 1.39
C GLN A 504 32.06 17.04 1.97
N VAL A 505 32.05 18.34 1.73
CA VAL A 505 30.96 19.23 2.15
C VAL A 505 29.69 18.84 1.40
N VAL A 506 29.81 18.52 0.11
CA VAL A 506 28.70 17.99 -0.68
C VAL A 506 28.31 16.60 -0.20
N GLU A 507 29.25 15.70 0.07
CA GLU A 507 29.01 14.34 0.59
C GLU A 507 28.37 14.36 1.98
N VAL A 508 28.85 15.20 2.90
CA VAL A 508 28.30 15.39 4.25
C VAL A 508 26.96 16.12 4.18
N ALA A 509 26.78 17.11 3.30
CA ALA A 509 25.47 17.72 3.07
C ALA A 509 24.48 16.70 2.49
N ILE A 510 24.93 15.80 1.61
CA ILE A 510 24.13 14.69 1.07
C ILE A 510 23.82 13.67 2.16
N THR A 511 24.79 13.21 2.95
CA THR A 511 24.57 12.26 4.05
C THR A 511 23.65 12.86 5.10
N PHE A 512 23.82 14.14 5.45
CA PHE A 512 22.93 14.87 6.35
C PHE A 512 21.53 14.99 5.76
N LEU A 513 21.38 15.30 4.46
CA LEU A 513 20.08 15.32 3.78
C LEU A 513 19.46 13.91 3.66
N ILE A 514 20.23 12.87 3.40
CA ILE A 514 19.72 11.48 3.28
C ILE A 514 19.32 10.93 4.66
N GLU A 515 20.09 11.23 5.71
CA GLU A 515 19.83 10.77 7.08
C GLU A 515 18.73 11.56 7.79
N TYR A 516 18.59 12.88 7.53
CA TYR A 516 17.58 13.72 8.19
C TYR A 516 16.39 14.14 7.33
N SER A 517 16.48 14.19 6.00
CA SER A 517 15.36 14.67 5.16
C SER A 517 14.60 13.55 4.45
N GLY A 518 15.18 12.34 4.28
CA GLY A 518 14.54 11.27 3.52
C GLY A 518 14.20 11.62 2.06
N ILE A 519 14.71 12.74 1.53
CA ILE A 519 14.28 13.32 0.24
C ILE A 519 14.79 12.56 -1.00
N CYS A 520 15.79 11.69 -0.89
CA CYS A 520 16.20 10.84 -2.01
C CYS A 520 16.61 9.44 -1.54
N LYS A 521 15.81 8.44 -1.92
CA LYS A 521 16.25 7.06 -2.15
C LYS A 521 15.60 6.54 -3.42
#